data_AF-A0AB38TZF2-F1
#
_entry.id   AF-A0AB38TZF2-F1
#
_cell.length_a   1.000
_cell.length_b   1.000
_cell.length_c   1.000
_cell.angle_alpha   90.00
_cell.angle_beta   90.00
_cell.angle_gamma   90.00
#
_symmetry.space_group_name_H-M   'P 1'
#
loop_
_entity.id
_entity.type
_entity.pdbx_description
1 polymer ?
#
loop_
_entity_poly.entity_id
_entity_poly.type
_entity_poly.pdbx_seq_one_letter_code
_entity_poly.pdbx_strand_id
1 'polypeptide(L)'
;MFVRATYDRENRTVHYFDEAGNETLYIGGSFAWRMSNPGNLTKPSSYVMPGAIGYAQRTSTSKGLFVIFADRETGKAAHKRVLKQVYGDKSIRGMITAYAPPNENDTEGYIDFVKKKAGVASTDVVGELSDDKFDAVVRAMEQKEGWVPGVIKPLGKPVQVQMLDRLNQPFSRQAMQLKGQQGSVQVQTNANGELPWIYSGLLGPTIDIAYTRGQSSATNAEHVGQLAAASASGSVTINAPYHLVPTRPRQHKSEAPPPARVHIVQPGETLSGIAAKYGTTAQAMASANGLKDLNHIYARQHLAIPATDSSGAAAHASPPASATAPSAKTDASSAPARTGASSASASVTPAKTGTSAVPASTAPAKTSAPASHAPAANPAATGSGPAAVVHQHAPSGHPQTVVSSPTHELSGPAWCARYPGSSSLNSLNASFKAAASAFIDAMRAAHFTVKVNAALRPIQRSYLMYHAFEIAKGRESPDKVPPWDGVNIDWVHRKPDGSMDLEASIKAAKAMCAGYQINIHSAKQAVGRPGKSRHNFGAAVDMNISGYVGKTMKDASGHDVKINSFADLKHVGDGYGVTYFPKENMHWSDTGH
;
A
#
# COMPACT_ATOMS: atom_id res chain seq x y z
N MET A 1 11.17 4.12 26.99
CA MET A 1 11.89 5.28 26.41
C MET A 1 11.45 5.49 24.97
N PHE A 2 11.65 6.67 24.38
CA PHE A 2 11.52 6.86 22.93
C PHE A 2 12.72 6.26 22.20
N VAL A 3 12.47 5.43 21.19
CA VAL A 3 13.51 4.64 20.48
C VAL A 3 13.56 4.90 18.98
N ARG A 4 12.53 5.52 18.40
CA ARG A 4 12.48 5.92 16.99
C ARG A 4 11.74 7.25 16.84
N ALA A 5 12.17 8.11 15.94
CA ALA A 5 11.44 9.32 15.58
C ALA A 5 11.52 9.63 14.07
N THR A 6 10.43 10.16 13.50
CA THR A 6 10.34 10.56 12.09
C THR A 6 9.81 11.99 11.96
N TYR A 7 10.48 12.81 11.16
CA TYR A 7 10.08 14.20 10.89
C TYR A 7 9.26 14.33 9.62
N ASP A 8 8.05 14.88 9.74
CA ASP A 8 7.29 15.41 8.63
C ASP A 8 7.69 16.88 8.41
N ARG A 9 8.28 17.15 7.24
CA ARG A 9 8.75 18.48 6.83
C ARG A 9 7.61 19.44 6.50
N GLU A 10 6.50 18.92 5.99
CA GLU A 10 5.42 19.69 5.35
C GLU A 10 4.40 20.12 6.39
N ASN A 11 3.99 19.19 7.26
CA ASN A 11 3.21 19.48 8.46
C ASN A 11 4.08 20.07 9.61
N ARG A 12 5.42 20.02 9.47
CA ARG A 12 6.40 20.48 10.47
C ARG A 12 6.23 19.78 11.83
N THR A 13 5.93 18.49 11.83
CA THR A 13 5.70 17.65 13.02
C THR A 13 6.78 16.60 13.19
N VAL A 14 7.07 16.17 14.43
CA VAL A 14 7.89 14.98 14.69
C VAL A 14 7.07 13.94 15.42
N HIS A 15 7.07 12.73 14.86
CA HIS A 15 6.36 11.57 15.36
C HIS A 15 7.37 10.72 16.13
N TYR A 16 7.24 10.71 17.46
CA TYR A 16 8.07 9.96 18.40
C TYR A 16 7.42 8.62 18.74
N PHE A 17 8.20 7.54 18.76
CA PHE A 17 7.73 6.18 19.06
C PHE A 17 8.51 5.58 20.23
N ASP A 18 7.78 5.04 21.21
CA ASP A 18 8.37 4.31 22.35
C ASP A 18 8.59 2.81 22.07
N GLU A 19 9.20 2.10 23.02
CA GLU A 19 9.45 0.65 22.94
C GLU A 19 8.17 -0.18 22.78
N ALA A 20 7.03 0.32 23.26
CA ALA A 20 5.74 -0.33 23.09
C ALA A 20 5.06 0.03 21.76
N GLY A 21 5.63 0.95 20.97
CA GLY A 21 5.04 1.46 19.74
C GLY A 21 3.93 2.50 19.94
N ASN A 22 3.82 3.12 21.11
CA ASN A 22 2.97 4.31 21.28
C ASN A 22 3.59 5.48 20.53
N GLU A 23 2.75 6.24 19.81
CA GLU A 23 3.16 7.45 19.11
C GLU A 23 2.87 8.70 19.95
N THR A 24 3.76 9.68 19.87
CA THR A 24 3.61 11.03 20.46
C THR A 24 4.02 12.07 19.44
N LEU A 25 3.15 13.06 19.19
CA LEU A 25 3.33 14.05 18.15
C LEU A 25 3.81 15.39 18.72
N TYR A 26 4.92 15.89 18.20
CA TYR A 26 5.49 17.20 18.53
C TYR A 26 5.13 18.19 17.42
N ILE A 27 4.31 19.19 17.75
CA ILE A 27 3.65 20.12 16.82
C ILE A 27 4.12 21.55 17.09
N GLY A 28 4.51 22.29 16.05
CA GLY A 28 4.95 23.69 16.21
C GLY A 28 6.27 23.82 16.99
N GLY A 29 6.48 24.96 17.64
CA GLY A 29 7.76 25.28 18.31
C GLY A 29 8.93 25.49 17.32
N SER A 30 10.16 25.56 17.84
CA SER A 30 11.37 25.64 17.01
C SER A 30 11.77 24.27 16.44
N PHE A 31 12.62 24.29 15.41
CA PHE A 31 13.14 23.06 14.82
C PHE A 31 13.99 22.27 15.83
N ALA A 32 14.89 22.95 16.55
CA ALA A 32 15.69 22.37 17.63
C ALA A 32 14.82 21.67 18.70
N TRP A 33 13.72 22.31 19.13
CA TRP A 33 12.78 21.75 20.09
C TRP A 33 12.15 20.44 19.60
N ARG A 34 11.59 20.43 18.38
CA ARG A 34 10.92 19.23 17.83
C ARG A 34 11.85 18.03 17.65
N MET A 35 13.15 18.23 17.41
CA MET A 35 14.11 17.13 17.27
C MET A 35 14.73 16.70 18.60
N SER A 36 14.34 17.34 19.72
CA SER A 36 15.07 17.30 20.99
C SER A 36 16.57 17.57 20.86
N ASN A 37 16.94 18.43 19.91
CA ASN A 37 18.32 18.68 19.47
C ASN A 37 18.70 20.14 19.77
N PRO A 38 19.05 20.47 21.03
CA PRO A 38 19.24 21.85 21.47
C PRO A 38 20.53 22.50 20.91
N GLY A 39 21.38 21.74 20.23
CA GLY A 39 22.58 22.22 19.53
C GLY A 39 22.52 22.06 18.02
N ASN A 40 21.31 21.95 17.42
CA ASN A 40 21.06 21.82 15.97
C ASN A 40 22.04 20.87 15.23
N LEU A 41 22.41 19.76 15.89
CA LEU A 41 23.47 18.86 15.44
C LEU A 41 23.11 18.18 14.13
N THR A 42 23.99 18.30 13.14
CA THR A 42 23.93 17.55 11.88
C THR A 42 24.44 16.13 12.05
N LYS A 43 23.88 15.20 11.27
CA LYS A 43 24.35 13.80 11.18
C LYS A 43 25.83 13.78 10.74
N PRO A 44 26.75 13.22 11.54
CA PRO A 44 28.13 13.06 11.13
C PRO A 44 28.27 12.03 10.00
N SER A 45 29.27 12.21 9.14
CA SER A 45 29.53 11.34 7.98
C SER A 45 30.26 10.05 8.35
N SER A 46 31.07 10.06 9.42
CA SER A 46 32.02 9.00 9.77
C SER A 46 31.58 8.07 10.90
N TYR A 47 30.50 8.38 11.63
CA TYR A 47 30.00 7.56 12.74
C TYR A 47 28.49 7.69 12.94
N VAL A 48 27.90 6.82 13.76
CA VAL A 48 26.51 6.97 14.24
C VAL A 48 26.52 7.72 15.57
N MET A 49 25.83 8.86 15.64
CA MET A 49 25.80 9.68 16.84
C MET A 49 25.08 8.96 18.00
N PRO A 50 25.71 8.72 19.16
CA PRO A 50 25.06 8.02 20.27
C PRO A 50 23.84 8.79 20.79
N GLY A 51 22.71 8.10 20.96
CA GLY A 51 21.41 8.68 21.33
C GLY A 51 20.53 9.12 20.15
N ALA A 52 21.01 9.03 18.91
CA ALA A 52 20.22 9.34 17.72
C ALA A 52 19.13 8.27 17.46
N ILE A 53 17.86 8.70 17.46
CA ILE A 53 16.69 7.85 17.18
C ILE A 53 15.99 8.19 15.85
N GLY A 54 16.46 9.22 15.14
CA GLY A 54 15.88 9.67 13.88
C GLY A 54 16.71 10.74 13.19
N TYR A 55 16.26 11.17 12.02
CA TYR A 55 16.89 12.23 11.23
C TYR A 55 15.85 13.15 10.58
N ALA A 56 16.18 14.44 10.44
CA ALA A 56 15.29 15.46 9.91
C ALA A 56 15.96 16.31 8.82
N GLN A 57 15.26 16.56 7.70
CA GLN A 57 15.73 17.44 6.63
C GLN A 57 15.04 18.81 6.74
N ARG A 58 15.79 19.87 7.09
CA ARG A 58 15.21 21.20 7.38
C ARG A 58 14.66 21.93 6.15
N THR A 59 15.25 21.71 4.98
CA THR A 59 14.85 22.28 3.68
C THR A 59 14.90 21.22 2.59
N SER A 60 14.21 21.42 1.46
CA SER A 60 14.22 20.49 0.31
C SER A 60 15.62 20.26 -0.28
N THR A 61 16.50 21.26 -0.19
CA THR A 61 17.87 21.29 -0.73
C THR A 61 18.96 21.15 0.33
N SER A 62 18.61 20.73 1.56
CA SER A 62 19.51 20.78 2.72
C SER A 62 20.86 20.08 2.50
N LYS A 63 21.97 20.79 2.79
CA LYS A 63 23.35 20.29 2.75
C LYS A 63 23.63 19.14 3.74
N GLY A 64 22.74 18.90 4.69
CA GLY A 64 22.85 17.84 5.69
C GLY A 64 21.51 17.43 6.29
N LEU A 65 21.49 16.27 6.97
CA LEU A 65 20.41 15.85 7.84
C LEU A 65 20.71 16.29 9.27
N PHE A 66 19.70 16.72 10.02
CA PHE A 66 19.79 16.98 11.46
C PHE A 66 19.45 15.71 12.24
N VAL A 67 20.07 15.53 13.41
CA VAL A 67 19.82 14.39 14.31
C VAL A 67 18.54 14.61 15.13
N ILE A 68 17.78 13.55 15.38
CA ILE A 68 16.67 13.53 16.35
C ILE A 68 17.09 12.67 17.54
N PHE A 69 16.91 13.19 18.75
CA PHE A 69 17.19 12.50 20.01
C PHE A 69 15.88 12.13 20.72
N ALA A 70 15.95 11.13 21.60
CA ALA A 70 14.82 10.71 22.43
C ALA A 70 14.28 11.82 23.34
N ASP A 71 15.19 12.66 23.85
CA ASP A 71 14.90 13.71 24.82
C ASP A 71 15.99 14.80 24.76
N ARG A 72 15.73 15.95 25.41
CA ARG A 72 16.63 17.11 25.41
C ARG A 72 17.97 16.83 26.12
N GLU A 73 17.99 16.01 27.15
CA GLU A 73 19.20 15.72 27.92
C GLU A 73 20.17 14.86 27.11
N THR A 74 19.68 13.81 26.46
CA THR A 74 20.41 13.01 25.46
C THR A 74 20.98 13.92 24.34
N GLY A 75 20.16 14.82 23.79
CA GLY A 75 20.59 15.78 22.77
C GLY A 75 21.64 16.79 23.27
N LYS A 76 21.52 17.23 24.53
CA LYS A 76 22.50 18.11 25.19
C LYS A 76 23.82 17.39 25.47
N ALA A 77 23.77 16.14 25.93
CA ALA A 77 24.95 15.31 26.13
C ALA A 77 25.69 15.03 24.81
N ALA A 78 24.95 14.81 23.72
CA ALA A 78 25.52 14.76 22.38
C ALA A 78 26.15 16.10 21.96
N HIS A 79 25.51 17.25 22.26
CA HIS A 79 26.05 18.58 21.94
C HIS A 79 27.38 18.84 22.67
N LYS A 80 27.43 18.61 23.99
CA LYS A 80 28.67 18.68 24.78
C LYS A 80 29.78 17.82 24.17
N ARG A 81 29.47 16.56 23.82
CA ARG A 81 30.42 15.61 23.24
C ARG A 81 30.98 16.12 21.91
N VAL A 82 30.12 16.59 20.99
CA VAL A 82 30.54 17.13 19.70
C VAL A 82 31.44 18.36 19.87
N LEU A 83 31.09 19.31 20.76
CA LEU A 83 31.93 20.50 20.94
C LEU A 83 33.33 20.16 21.47
N LYS A 84 33.45 19.29 22.49
CA LYS A 84 34.78 18.85 22.97
C LYS A 84 35.55 18.01 21.94
N GLN A 85 34.88 17.18 21.13
CA GLN A 85 35.56 16.29 20.17
C GLN A 85 35.94 16.95 18.84
N VAL A 86 35.16 17.91 18.34
CA VAL A 86 35.32 18.51 16.99
C VAL A 86 35.96 19.90 17.05
N TYR A 87 35.79 20.61 18.17
CA TYR A 87 36.27 21.98 18.35
C TYR A 87 37.13 22.17 19.61
N GLY A 88 37.48 21.10 20.34
CA GLY A 88 38.26 21.19 21.58
C GLY A 88 39.65 21.80 21.40
N ASP A 89 40.23 21.70 20.21
CA ASP A 89 41.49 22.32 19.79
C ASP A 89 41.36 23.80 19.38
N LYS A 90 40.14 24.35 19.35
CA LYS A 90 39.87 25.69 18.79
C LYS A 90 39.53 26.68 19.89
N SER A 91 39.83 27.95 19.61
CA SER A 91 39.30 29.05 20.41
C SER A 91 37.78 29.17 20.26
N ILE A 92 37.11 29.81 21.21
CA ILE A 92 35.66 30.11 21.14
C ILE A 92 35.28 30.79 19.81
N ARG A 93 36.11 31.71 19.30
CA ARG A 93 35.95 32.28 17.96
C ARG A 93 36.04 31.22 16.87
N GLY A 94 37.11 30.40 16.85
CA GLY A 94 37.30 29.35 15.84
C GLY A 94 36.19 28.30 15.82
N MET A 95 35.67 27.93 16.99
CA MET A 95 34.49 27.06 17.14
C MET A 95 33.26 27.71 16.50
N ILE A 96 32.89 28.94 16.90
CA ILE A 96 31.65 29.57 16.45
C ILE A 96 31.71 29.93 14.95
N THR A 97 32.86 30.36 14.43
CA THR A 97 33.05 30.58 12.98
C THR A 97 32.90 29.28 12.16
N ALA A 98 33.28 28.13 12.70
CA ALA A 98 33.08 26.83 12.03
C ALA A 98 31.66 26.26 12.22
N TYR A 99 30.98 26.60 13.31
CA TYR A 99 29.64 26.11 13.68
C TYR A 99 28.51 26.93 13.05
N ALA A 100 28.65 28.26 13.02
CA ALA A 100 27.71 29.21 12.41
C ALA A 100 28.46 30.17 11.46
N PRO A 101 28.77 29.75 10.22
CA PRO A 101 29.66 30.49 9.31
C PRO A 101 29.12 31.87 8.85
N PRO A 102 30.00 32.87 8.61
CA PRO A 102 29.58 34.26 8.32
C PRO A 102 28.83 34.48 7.01
N ASN A 103 28.94 33.55 6.06
CA ASN A 103 28.22 33.60 4.79
C ASN A 103 26.74 33.18 4.91
N GLU A 104 26.34 32.61 6.06
CA GLU A 104 24.98 32.14 6.33
C GLU A 104 24.41 32.71 7.66
N ASN A 105 25.23 33.35 8.52
CA ASN A 105 24.86 33.74 9.88
C ASN A 105 25.54 35.04 10.36
N ASP A 106 24.94 35.70 11.36
CA ASP A 106 25.60 36.69 12.23
C ASP A 106 26.60 35.98 13.17
N THR A 107 27.81 35.71 12.68
CA THR A 107 28.86 35.02 13.47
C THR A 107 29.42 35.91 14.58
N GLU A 108 29.64 37.20 14.35
CA GLU A 108 30.24 38.10 15.34
C GLU A 108 29.28 38.36 16.52
N GLY A 109 28.01 38.65 16.24
CA GLY A 109 26.96 38.74 17.27
C GLY A 109 26.58 37.38 17.87
N TYR A 110 27.05 36.26 17.33
CA TYR A 110 27.06 34.96 18.03
C TYR A 110 28.24 34.92 19.02
N ILE A 111 29.46 35.19 18.56
CA ILE A 111 30.69 35.21 19.37
C ILE A 111 30.53 36.12 20.59
N ASP A 112 30.05 37.36 20.41
CA ASP A 112 29.86 38.31 21.51
C ASP A 112 28.72 37.92 22.46
N PHE A 113 27.67 37.28 21.96
CA PHE A 113 26.62 36.71 22.82
C PHE A 113 27.19 35.61 23.72
N VAL A 114 27.95 34.66 23.15
CA VAL A 114 28.55 33.55 23.92
C VAL A 114 29.57 34.08 24.92
N LYS A 115 30.51 34.95 24.52
CA LYS A 115 31.48 35.60 25.41
C LYS A 115 30.79 36.23 26.63
N LYS A 116 29.82 37.12 26.37
CA LYS A 116 29.10 37.88 27.41
C LYS A 116 28.23 36.99 28.30
N LYS A 117 27.65 35.91 27.77
CA LYS A 117 26.73 35.04 28.51
C LYS A 117 27.43 33.91 29.28
N ALA A 118 28.61 33.48 28.82
CA ALA A 118 29.37 32.38 29.42
C ALA A 118 30.57 32.83 30.28
N GLY A 119 31.03 34.07 30.18
CA GLY A 119 32.21 34.55 30.93
C GLY A 119 33.53 34.02 30.38
N VAL A 120 33.64 33.96 29.05
CA VAL A 120 34.82 33.46 28.31
C VAL A 120 35.31 34.51 27.32
N ALA A 121 36.61 34.50 26.99
CA ALA A 121 37.15 35.30 25.91
C ALA A 121 36.96 34.59 24.55
N SER A 122 37.00 35.35 23.44
CA SER A 122 37.01 34.78 22.08
C SER A 122 38.23 33.90 21.79
N THR A 123 39.29 34.05 22.57
CA THR A 123 40.58 33.34 22.46
C THR A 123 40.65 32.07 23.31
N ASP A 124 39.80 31.91 24.32
CA ASP A 124 39.81 30.74 25.21
C ASP A 124 39.62 29.45 24.41
N VAL A 125 40.45 28.44 24.64
CA VAL A 125 40.40 27.14 23.93
C VAL A 125 39.33 26.26 24.54
N VAL A 126 38.44 25.70 23.71
CA VAL A 126 37.23 24.98 24.14
C VAL A 126 37.55 23.76 25.02
N GLY A 127 38.65 23.05 24.74
CA GLY A 127 39.12 21.90 25.51
C GLY A 127 39.82 22.25 26.83
N GLU A 128 40.26 23.50 27.00
CA GLU A 128 40.97 23.99 28.20
C GLU A 128 40.03 24.66 29.22
N LEU A 129 38.77 24.91 28.85
CA LEU A 129 37.76 25.43 29.75
C LEU A 129 37.44 24.44 30.88
N SER A 130 37.32 24.95 32.11
CA SER A 130 36.69 24.20 33.20
C SER A 130 35.25 23.81 32.85
N ASP A 131 34.77 22.69 33.38
CA ASP A 131 33.45 22.17 33.01
C ASP A 131 32.31 23.17 33.27
N ASP A 132 32.39 24.01 34.31
CA ASP A 132 31.42 25.09 34.55
C ASP A 132 31.39 26.14 33.43
N LYS A 133 32.57 26.58 32.95
CA LYS A 133 32.71 27.53 31.83
C LYS A 133 32.27 26.89 30.52
N PHE A 134 32.67 25.65 30.27
CA PHE A 134 32.24 24.88 29.11
C PHE A 134 30.71 24.70 29.10
N ASP A 135 30.09 24.35 30.23
CA ASP A 135 28.64 24.28 30.35
C ASP A 135 27.97 25.65 30.24
N ALA A 136 28.63 26.75 30.62
CA ALA A 136 28.14 28.10 30.38
C ALA A 136 28.15 28.44 28.88
N VAL A 137 29.19 28.05 28.14
CA VAL A 137 29.28 28.17 26.68
C VAL A 137 28.18 27.36 25.99
N VAL A 138 28.00 26.09 26.37
CA VAL A 138 26.92 25.23 25.85
C VAL A 138 25.55 25.86 26.12
N ARG A 139 25.30 26.33 27.35
CA ARG A 139 24.04 27.02 27.72
C ARG A 139 23.81 28.32 26.93
N ALA A 140 24.87 29.04 26.56
CA ALA A 140 24.77 30.24 25.74
C ALA A 140 24.44 29.89 24.28
N MET A 141 25.07 28.87 23.72
CA MET A 141 24.74 28.36 22.38
C MET A 141 23.28 27.87 22.33
N GLU A 142 22.83 27.05 23.29
CA GLU A 142 21.41 26.62 23.40
C GLU A 142 20.41 27.80 23.42
N GLN A 143 20.80 28.96 23.95
CA GLN A 143 19.97 30.17 23.96
C GLN A 143 19.97 30.93 22.62
N LYS A 144 21.12 31.00 21.93
CA LYS A 144 21.22 31.62 20.58
C LYS A 144 20.53 30.76 19.51
N GLU A 145 20.56 29.42 19.63
CA GLU A 145 19.89 28.48 18.71
C GLU A 145 18.34 28.51 18.77
N GLY A 146 17.75 29.13 19.80
CA GLY A 146 16.31 29.36 19.91
C GLY A 146 15.50 28.11 20.29
N TRP A 147 15.47 27.76 21.57
CA TRP A 147 14.60 26.71 22.11
C TRP A 147 13.18 27.24 22.39
N VAL A 148 12.27 27.13 21.40
CA VAL A 148 10.86 27.55 21.54
C VAL A 148 9.97 26.31 21.65
N PRO A 149 9.31 26.05 22.78
CA PRO A 149 8.39 24.93 22.93
C PRO A 149 7.21 24.99 21.95
N GLY A 150 6.77 23.82 21.50
CA GLY A 150 5.50 23.61 20.81
C GLY A 150 4.52 22.81 21.67
N VAL A 151 3.54 22.18 21.01
CA VAL A 151 2.57 21.29 21.66
C VAL A 151 3.05 19.85 21.53
N ILE A 152 3.05 19.11 22.64
CA ILE A 152 3.23 17.65 22.66
C ILE A 152 1.84 17.03 22.81
N LYS A 153 1.45 16.17 21.87
CA LYS A 153 0.18 15.43 21.91
C LYS A 153 0.48 13.92 21.87
N PRO A 154 0.35 13.20 23.01
CA PRO A 154 0.35 11.75 23.02
C PRO A 154 -0.80 11.23 22.15
N LEU A 155 -0.48 10.37 21.19
CA LEU A 155 -1.47 9.77 20.28
C LEU A 155 -1.84 8.33 20.70
N GLY A 156 -0.99 7.67 21.49
CA GLY A 156 -1.13 6.25 21.78
C GLY A 156 -0.67 5.40 20.60
N LYS A 157 -0.94 4.08 20.64
CA LYS A 157 -0.61 3.22 19.49
C LYS A 157 -1.52 3.54 18.30
N PRO A 158 -0.98 3.70 17.07
CA PRO A 158 -1.80 3.71 15.88
C PRO A 158 -2.48 2.35 15.66
N VAL A 159 -3.70 2.39 15.16
CA VAL A 159 -4.43 1.23 14.64
C VAL A 159 -4.78 1.50 13.17
N GLN A 160 -4.39 0.59 12.29
CA GLN A 160 -4.84 0.61 10.90
C GLN A 160 -6.16 -0.18 10.81
N VAL A 161 -7.18 0.35 10.13
CA VAL A 161 -8.46 -0.34 9.99
C VAL A 161 -8.76 -0.56 8.51
N GLN A 162 -8.92 -1.81 8.08
CA GLN A 162 -9.34 -2.15 6.72
C GLN A 162 -10.85 -2.38 6.69
N MET A 163 -11.55 -1.56 5.90
CA MET A 163 -12.97 -1.75 5.63
C MET A 163 -13.12 -2.64 4.39
N LEU A 164 -13.87 -3.74 4.52
CA LEU A 164 -14.23 -4.62 3.40
C LEU A 164 -15.75 -4.70 3.23
N ASP A 165 -16.19 -5.04 2.03
CA ASP A 165 -17.57 -5.46 1.77
C ASP A 165 -17.79 -6.96 2.04
N ARG A 166 -19.02 -7.44 1.84
CA ARG A 166 -19.42 -8.84 2.08
C ARG A 166 -18.84 -9.85 1.07
N LEU A 167 -18.18 -9.40 0.02
CA LEU A 167 -17.42 -10.22 -0.92
C LEU A 167 -15.91 -10.16 -0.62
N ASN A 168 -15.55 -9.70 0.59
CA ASN A 168 -14.19 -9.39 1.05
C ASN A 168 -13.44 -8.45 0.10
N GLN A 169 -14.14 -7.60 -0.65
CA GLN A 169 -13.52 -6.61 -1.52
C GLN A 169 -13.24 -5.31 -0.75
N PRO A 170 -12.16 -4.58 -1.10
CA PRO A 170 -11.91 -3.22 -0.62
C PRO A 170 -13.15 -2.32 -0.59
N PHE A 171 -13.54 -1.83 0.58
CA PHE A 171 -14.61 -0.83 0.72
C PHE A 171 -14.06 0.56 0.36
N SER A 172 -13.71 0.68 -0.92
CA SER A 172 -12.79 1.67 -1.48
C SER A 172 -13.39 3.08 -1.60
N ARG A 173 -12.62 4.12 -1.26
CA ARG A 173 -12.96 5.54 -1.43
C ARG A 173 -14.28 5.98 -0.77
N GLN A 174 -14.69 5.32 0.31
CA GLN A 174 -15.92 5.58 1.03
C GLN A 174 -15.73 6.63 2.15
N ALA A 175 -16.71 7.51 2.32
CA ALA A 175 -16.72 8.51 3.39
C ALA A 175 -17.17 7.88 4.71
N MET A 176 -16.33 8.03 5.73
CA MET A 176 -16.47 7.35 7.03
C MET A 176 -16.28 8.37 8.15
N GLN A 177 -17.12 8.29 9.19
CA GLN A 177 -16.99 9.12 10.38
C GLN A 177 -16.39 8.29 11.51
N LEU A 178 -15.32 8.79 12.13
CA LEU A 178 -14.77 8.25 13.38
C LEU A 178 -15.27 9.12 14.53
N LYS A 179 -15.87 8.52 15.55
CA LYS A 179 -16.47 9.24 16.69
C LYS A 179 -16.02 8.60 18.00
N GLY A 180 -15.39 9.38 18.87
CA GLY A 180 -15.06 8.96 20.23
C GLY A 180 -15.53 9.97 21.26
N GLN A 181 -15.16 9.75 22.52
CA GLN A 181 -15.52 10.64 23.64
C GLN A 181 -14.96 12.06 23.49
N GLN A 182 -13.82 12.24 22.80
CA GLN A 182 -13.16 13.54 22.64
C GLN A 182 -13.58 14.31 21.36
N GLY A 183 -14.41 13.72 20.49
CA GLY A 183 -14.91 14.39 19.28
C GLY A 183 -15.27 13.43 18.15
N SER A 184 -15.54 13.97 16.95
CA SER A 184 -15.62 13.17 15.72
C SER A 184 -14.88 13.83 14.56
N VAL A 185 -14.39 13.00 13.65
CA VAL A 185 -13.64 13.39 12.44
C VAL A 185 -14.20 12.63 11.23
N GLN A 186 -14.35 13.33 10.11
CA GLN A 186 -14.68 12.71 8.82
C GLN A 186 -13.38 12.33 8.10
N VAL A 187 -13.34 11.10 7.58
CA VAL A 187 -12.21 10.51 6.86
C VAL A 187 -12.71 9.77 5.62
N GLN A 188 -11.80 9.34 4.75
CA GLN A 188 -12.13 8.54 3.58
C GLN A 188 -11.23 7.30 3.53
N THR A 189 -11.79 6.14 3.16
CA THR A 189 -10.97 4.94 2.90
C THR A 189 -10.13 5.12 1.64
N ASN A 190 -8.94 4.54 1.61
CA ASN A 190 -8.07 4.57 0.44
C ASN A 190 -8.54 3.60 -0.66
N ALA A 191 -7.69 3.36 -1.67
CA ALA A 191 -7.98 2.42 -2.76
C ALA A 191 -8.23 0.97 -2.27
N ASN A 192 -7.55 0.55 -1.20
CA ASN A 192 -7.57 -0.79 -0.61
C ASN A 192 -8.65 -0.95 0.49
N GLY A 193 -9.50 0.07 0.70
CA GLY A 193 -10.50 0.09 1.77
C GLY A 193 -9.94 0.48 3.14
N GLU A 194 -8.66 0.84 3.24
CA GLU A 194 -8.01 1.16 4.52
C GLU A 194 -8.34 2.59 4.95
N LEU A 195 -8.72 2.76 6.22
CA LEU A 195 -8.86 4.06 6.86
C LEU A 195 -7.48 4.69 7.16
N PRO A 196 -7.39 6.02 7.29
CA PRO A 196 -6.23 6.68 7.89
C PRO A 196 -5.95 6.11 9.29
N TRP A 197 -4.68 6.14 9.71
CA TRP A 197 -4.26 5.58 10.99
C TRP A 197 -5.03 6.22 12.15
N ILE A 198 -5.69 5.38 12.94
CA ILE A 198 -6.58 5.80 14.02
C ILE A 198 -5.79 5.83 15.33
N TYR A 199 -5.87 6.94 16.05
CA TYR A 199 -5.12 7.18 17.28
C TYR A 199 -6.07 7.38 18.47
N SER A 200 -5.99 6.49 19.45
CA SER A 200 -6.84 6.53 20.65
C SER A 200 -6.63 7.79 21.50
N GLY A 201 -5.42 8.34 21.55
CA GLY A 201 -5.12 9.61 22.23
C GLY A 201 -5.73 10.86 21.59
N LEU A 202 -6.37 10.74 20.41
CA LEU A 202 -7.09 11.83 19.75
C LEU A 202 -8.61 11.78 19.98
N LEU A 203 -9.21 10.58 20.10
CA LEU A 203 -10.66 10.41 20.13
C LEU A 203 -11.18 9.78 21.43
N GLY A 204 -10.33 9.09 22.21
CA GLY A 204 -10.68 8.48 23.49
C GLY A 204 -10.46 6.95 23.54
N PRO A 205 -10.84 6.30 24.65
CA PRO A 205 -10.63 4.88 24.87
C PRO A 205 -11.50 3.97 23.99
N THR A 206 -12.46 4.54 23.26
CA THR A 206 -13.38 3.82 22.38
C THR A 206 -13.76 4.74 21.22
N ILE A 207 -13.78 4.20 20.00
CA ILE A 207 -14.01 4.92 18.76
C ILE A 207 -15.03 4.15 17.92
N ASP A 208 -16.23 4.71 17.78
CA ASP A 208 -17.22 4.24 16.82
C ASP A 208 -16.83 4.62 15.40
N ILE A 209 -17.04 3.69 14.47
CA ILE A 209 -16.76 3.83 13.05
C ILE A 209 -18.09 3.71 12.31
N ALA A 210 -18.51 4.81 11.68
CA ALA A 210 -19.77 4.94 10.97
C ALA A 210 -19.57 5.27 9.47
N TYR A 211 -20.48 4.85 8.61
CA TYR A 211 -20.50 5.17 7.19
C TYR A 211 -21.45 6.36 6.94
N THR A 212 -20.98 7.38 6.21
CA THR A 212 -21.82 8.53 5.84
C THR A 212 -22.41 8.33 4.44
N ARG A 213 -23.73 8.14 4.36
CA ARG A 213 -24.44 7.81 3.11
C ARG A 213 -24.62 9.06 2.20
N GLY A 214 -23.54 9.45 1.50
CA GLY A 214 -23.53 10.55 0.53
C GLY A 214 -23.16 11.92 1.13
N GLN A 215 -23.21 12.99 0.32
CA GLN A 215 -22.80 14.35 0.73
C GLN A 215 -23.84 15.09 1.60
N SER A 216 -24.50 14.41 2.54
CA SER A 216 -25.60 14.98 3.32
C SER A 216 -25.57 14.61 4.80
N SER A 217 -25.02 15.52 5.61
CA SER A 217 -25.18 15.62 7.07
C SER A 217 -24.64 14.46 7.93
N ALA A 218 -24.01 14.81 9.05
CA ALA A 218 -23.59 13.87 10.10
C ALA A 218 -24.77 13.24 10.87
N THR A 219 -26.02 13.56 10.52
CA THR A 219 -27.24 12.92 11.07
C THR A 219 -27.53 11.54 10.46
N ASN A 220 -26.98 11.23 9.28
CA ASN A 220 -27.23 9.99 8.54
C ASN A 220 -25.99 9.08 8.51
N ALA A 221 -25.26 9.02 9.63
CA ALA A 221 -24.10 8.16 9.80
C ALA A 221 -24.53 6.81 10.41
N GLU A 222 -24.44 5.73 9.63
CA GLU A 222 -24.83 4.38 10.05
C GLU A 222 -23.65 3.63 10.68
N HIS A 223 -23.82 2.99 11.84
CA HIS A 223 -22.74 2.31 12.56
C HIS A 223 -22.25 1.07 11.80
N VAL A 224 -20.92 0.92 11.70
CA VAL A 224 -20.25 -0.16 10.95
C VAL A 224 -19.41 -1.05 11.87
N GLY A 225 -18.82 -0.47 12.91
CA GLY A 225 -18.03 -1.18 13.92
C GLY A 225 -17.52 -0.23 15.01
N GLN A 226 -16.83 -0.79 16.00
CA GLN A 226 -16.25 -0.03 17.11
C GLN A 226 -14.83 -0.53 17.40
N LEU A 227 -13.91 0.38 17.67
CA LEU A 227 -12.53 0.10 18.04
C LEU A 227 -12.29 0.50 19.50
N ALA A 228 -11.79 -0.43 20.31
CA ALA A 228 -11.33 -0.14 21.66
C ALA A 228 -9.85 0.28 21.63
N ALA A 229 -9.46 1.27 22.44
CA ALA A 229 -8.05 1.69 22.56
C ALA A 229 -7.14 0.62 23.18
N ALA A 230 -7.73 -0.39 23.84
CA ALA A 230 -7.03 -1.56 24.35
C ALA A 230 -6.85 -2.67 23.29
N SER A 231 -7.43 -2.53 22.10
CA SER A 231 -7.09 -3.39 20.96
C SER A 231 -5.62 -3.18 20.61
N ALA A 232 -4.80 -4.21 20.83
CA ALA A 232 -3.35 -4.11 20.70
C ALA A 232 -2.95 -3.70 19.27
N SER A 233 -1.85 -2.95 19.17
CA SER A 233 -1.21 -2.49 17.93
C SER A 233 -1.19 -3.54 16.83
N GLY A 234 -1.90 -3.28 15.73
CA GLY A 234 -2.09 -4.17 14.60
C GLY A 234 -3.08 -3.58 13.58
N SER A 235 -3.51 -4.41 12.63
CA SER A 235 -4.59 -4.07 11.70
C SER A 235 -5.90 -4.74 12.12
N VAL A 236 -7.01 -4.02 11.95
CA VAL A 236 -8.37 -4.53 12.26
C VAL A 236 -9.19 -4.54 10.97
N THR A 237 -9.69 -5.70 10.57
CA THR A 237 -10.58 -5.82 9.40
C THR A 237 -12.04 -5.79 9.83
N ILE A 238 -12.83 -4.90 9.22
CA ILE A 238 -14.26 -4.72 9.51
C ILE A 238 -15.06 -4.92 8.21
N ASN A 239 -15.92 -5.94 8.21
CA ASN A 239 -16.83 -6.23 7.09
C ASN A 239 -18.15 -5.46 7.28
N ALA A 240 -18.46 -4.55 6.35
CA ALA A 240 -19.62 -3.67 6.42
C ALA A 240 -20.97 -4.44 6.29
N PRO A 241 -21.99 -4.16 7.14
CA PRO A 241 -23.30 -4.81 7.06
C PRO A 241 -24.11 -4.50 5.79
N TYR A 242 -25.06 -5.39 5.50
CA TYR A 242 -25.72 -5.59 4.19
C TYR A 242 -26.40 -4.36 3.59
N HIS A 243 -26.94 -3.49 4.42
CA HIS A 243 -27.89 -2.43 4.05
C HIS A 243 -27.25 -1.05 3.87
N LEU A 244 -25.99 -0.87 4.29
CA LEU A 244 -25.23 0.38 4.16
C LEU A 244 -25.06 0.78 2.69
N VAL A 245 -24.82 -0.21 1.85
CA VAL A 245 -24.64 -0.05 0.41
C VAL A 245 -25.94 -0.45 -0.28
N PRO A 246 -26.79 0.51 -0.71
CA PRO A 246 -27.70 0.22 -1.80
C PRO A 246 -26.82 -0.06 -3.01
N THR A 247 -26.73 -1.32 -3.41
CA THR A 247 -26.04 -1.72 -4.64
C THR A 247 -26.78 -1.13 -5.83
N ARG A 248 -26.45 0.12 -6.18
CA ARG A 248 -26.42 0.51 -7.59
C ARG A 248 -25.55 -0.56 -8.26
N PRO A 249 -26.12 -1.43 -9.12
CA PRO A 249 -25.28 -2.39 -9.81
C PRO A 249 -24.22 -1.59 -10.55
N ARG A 250 -22.94 -1.88 -10.32
CA ARG A 250 -21.93 -1.41 -11.28
C ARG A 250 -22.40 -1.95 -12.62
N GLN A 251 -22.27 -1.17 -13.70
CA GLN A 251 -22.34 -1.72 -15.05
C GLN A 251 -21.13 -2.63 -15.25
N HIS A 252 -21.18 -3.83 -14.65
CA HIS A 252 -20.31 -4.93 -14.97
C HIS A 252 -20.61 -5.28 -16.43
N LYS A 253 -19.69 -4.92 -17.32
CA LYS A 253 -19.51 -5.70 -18.54
C LYS A 253 -19.05 -7.08 -18.07
N SER A 254 -20.01 -7.97 -17.84
CA SER A 254 -19.71 -9.34 -17.43
C SER A 254 -18.89 -9.99 -18.54
N GLU A 255 -17.75 -10.56 -18.17
CA GLU A 255 -17.32 -11.76 -18.86
C GLU A 255 -18.22 -12.88 -18.33
N ALA A 256 -18.83 -13.64 -19.25
CA ALA A 256 -19.85 -14.63 -18.94
C ALA A 256 -19.22 -16.03 -18.86
N PRO A 257 -19.93 -17.07 -18.36
CA PRO A 257 -19.64 -18.43 -18.80
C PRO A 257 -19.60 -18.47 -20.34
N PRO A 258 -18.73 -19.29 -20.95
CA PRO A 258 -18.53 -19.30 -22.40
C PRO A 258 -19.89 -19.48 -23.11
N PRO A 259 -20.24 -18.59 -24.06
CA PRO A 259 -21.61 -18.52 -24.56
C PRO A 259 -21.99 -19.82 -25.28
N ALA A 260 -23.23 -20.27 -25.07
CA ALA A 260 -23.84 -21.32 -25.87
C ALA A 260 -23.68 -20.96 -27.35
N ARG A 261 -22.97 -21.79 -28.12
CA ARG A 261 -22.65 -21.50 -29.51
C ARG A 261 -23.95 -21.58 -30.30
N VAL A 262 -24.29 -20.55 -31.08
CA VAL A 262 -25.52 -20.54 -31.87
C VAL A 262 -25.18 -20.67 -33.35
N HIS A 263 -25.81 -21.62 -34.03
CA HIS A 263 -25.70 -21.80 -35.48
C HIS A 263 -26.92 -21.19 -36.18
N ILE A 264 -26.70 -20.52 -37.31
CA ILE A 264 -27.74 -19.92 -38.17
C ILE A 264 -27.86 -20.76 -39.44
N VAL A 265 -28.92 -21.56 -39.52
CA VAL A 265 -29.18 -22.50 -40.63
C VAL A 265 -29.19 -21.80 -41.98
N GLN A 266 -28.50 -22.35 -42.99
CA GLN A 266 -28.54 -21.86 -44.38
C GLN A 266 -29.55 -22.64 -45.24
N PRO A 267 -30.00 -22.10 -46.39
CA PRO A 267 -30.87 -22.83 -47.31
C PRO A 267 -30.25 -24.15 -47.75
N GLY A 268 -30.93 -25.27 -47.50
CA GLY A 268 -30.49 -26.61 -47.92
C GLY A 268 -29.58 -27.37 -46.94
N GLU A 269 -29.20 -26.79 -45.79
CA GLU A 269 -28.58 -27.60 -44.73
C GLU A 269 -29.61 -28.60 -44.13
N THR A 270 -29.14 -29.76 -43.67
CA THR A 270 -29.94 -30.69 -42.85
C THR A 270 -29.29 -30.85 -41.49
N LEU A 271 -30.10 -31.12 -40.47
CA LEU A 271 -29.63 -30.86 -39.11
C LEU A 271 -28.69 -31.95 -38.58
N SER A 272 -28.90 -33.21 -38.94
CA SER A 272 -27.90 -34.29 -38.77
C SER A 272 -26.52 -33.93 -39.34
N GLY A 273 -26.44 -33.19 -40.45
CA GLY A 273 -25.18 -32.65 -40.99
C GLY A 273 -24.57 -31.55 -40.11
N ILE A 274 -25.41 -30.68 -39.52
CA ILE A 274 -24.99 -29.65 -38.57
C ILE A 274 -24.46 -30.26 -37.25
N ALA A 275 -24.93 -31.42 -36.79
CA ALA A 275 -24.30 -32.12 -35.65
C ALA A 275 -22.87 -32.56 -35.94
N ALA A 276 -22.67 -33.29 -37.04
CA ALA A 276 -21.36 -33.79 -37.44
C ALA A 276 -20.34 -32.64 -37.61
N LYS A 277 -20.78 -31.52 -38.20
CA LYS A 277 -20.03 -30.26 -38.35
C LYS A 277 -19.54 -29.64 -37.03
N TYR A 278 -20.19 -29.94 -35.90
CA TYR A 278 -19.82 -29.45 -34.57
C TYR A 278 -19.34 -30.54 -33.60
N GLY A 279 -19.07 -31.76 -34.09
CA GLY A 279 -18.60 -32.88 -33.25
C GLY A 279 -19.60 -33.35 -32.20
N THR A 280 -20.85 -32.86 -32.28
CA THR A 280 -21.92 -33.17 -31.35
C THR A 280 -22.85 -34.22 -31.93
N THR A 281 -23.79 -34.63 -31.09
CA THR A 281 -24.89 -35.45 -31.53
C THR A 281 -26.18 -34.67 -31.50
N ALA A 282 -27.05 -35.16 -32.34
CA ALA A 282 -28.16 -34.50 -32.93
C ALA A 282 -29.42 -34.56 -32.04
N GLN A 283 -29.58 -35.56 -31.14
CA GLN A 283 -30.69 -35.62 -30.16
C GLN A 283 -30.35 -34.90 -28.86
N ALA A 284 -29.06 -34.85 -28.50
CA ALA A 284 -28.56 -33.86 -27.55
C ALA A 284 -28.93 -32.45 -28.04
N MET A 285 -28.71 -32.15 -29.32
CA MET A 285 -29.14 -30.90 -29.95
C MET A 285 -30.67 -30.70 -30.04
N ALA A 286 -31.45 -31.72 -30.42
CA ALA A 286 -32.92 -31.61 -30.48
C ALA A 286 -33.49 -31.32 -29.07
N SER A 287 -33.04 -32.08 -28.07
CA SER A 287 -33.41 -31.89 -26.66
C SER A 287 -32.99 -30.51 -26.15
N ALA A 288 -31.77 -30.06 -26.46
CA ALA A 288 -31.25 -28.75 -26.08
C ALA A 288 -31.99 -27.55 -26.72
N ASN A 289 -32.82 -27.80 -27.75
CA ASN A 289 -33.61 -26.77 -28.44
C ASN A 289 -35.12 -27.03 -28.38
N GLY A 290 -35.59 -28.03 -27.63
CA GLY A 290 -37.01 -28.36 -27.46
C GLY A 290 -37.70 -28.94 -28.71
N LEU A 291 -36.92 -29.49 -29.64
CA LEU A 291 -37.38 -29.88 -30.98
C LEU A 291 -37.99 -31.30 -30.97
N LYS A 292 -39.19 -31.44 -31.54
CA LYS A 292 -40.01 -32.69 -31.45
C LYS A 292 -39.93 -33.62 -32.67
N ASP A 293 -39.58 -33.08 -33.84
CA ASP A 293 -39.33 -33.85 -35.07
C ASP A 293 -37.86 -33.67 -35.45
N LEU A 294 -37.30 -34.68 -36.11
CA LEU A 294 -35.90 -34.85 -36.47
C LEU A 294 -35.66 -34.70 -37.99
N ASN A 295 -36.60 -34.14 -38.76
CA ASN A 295 -36.41 -33.90 -40.21
C ASN A 295 -36.79 -32.50 -40.73
N HIS A 296 -37.41 -31.62 -39.92
CA HIS A 296 -37.95 -30.34 -40.39
C HIS A 296 -37.00 -29.14 -40.19
N ILE A 297 -36.15 -28.74 -41.17
CA ILE A 297 -35.35 -27.48 -41.08
C ILE A 297 -35.44 -26.61 -42.33
N TYR A 298 -35.55 -25.28 -42.16
CA TYR A 298 -35.35 -24.29 -43.22
C TYR A 298 -34.58 -23.06 -42.70
N ALA A 299 -34.25 -22.10 -43.58
CA ALA A 299 -33.16 -21.15 -43.39
C ALA A 299 -33.37 -20.00 -42.38
N ARG A 300 -32.25 -19.51 -41.83
CA ARG A 300 -32.09 -18.43 -40.85
C ARG A 300 -32.59 -18.71 -39.43
N GLN A 301 -32.96 -19.94 -39.09
CA GLN A 301 -33.21 -20.30 -37.68
C GLN A 301 -31.91 -20.34 -36.88
N HIS A 302 -32.00 -19.88 -35.63
CA HIS A 302 -30.95 -19.95 -34.62
C HIS A 302 -31.10 -21.25 -33.80
N LEU A 303 -29.99 -21.96 -33.59
CA LEU A 303 -29.95 -23.22 -32.83
C LEU A 303 -28.78 -23.23 -31.85
N ALA A 304 -29.04 -23.51 -30.58
CA ALA A 304 -28.01 -23.63 -29.54
C ALA A 304 -27.31 -24.98 -29.65
N ILE A 305 -26.02 -24.98 -30.02
CA ILE A 305 -25.15 -26.15 -30.01
C ILE A 305 -24.78 -26.47 -28.54
N PRO A 306 -25.17 -27.64 -27.99
CA PRO A 306 -24.76 -28.06 -26.66
C PRO A 306 -23.25 -28.34 -26.66
N ALA A 307 -22.58 -27.93 -25.59
CA ALA A 307 -21.16 -28.24 -25.40
C ALA A 307 -20.98 -29.74 -25.16
N THR A 308 -20.14 -30.38 -25.97
CA THR A 308 -19.80 -31.79 -25.80
C THR A 308 -18.60 -31.95 -24.87
N ASP A 309 -18.87 -32.44 -23.67
CA ASP A 309 -18.02 -33.50 -23.12
C ASP A 309 -18.18 -34.70 -24.06
N SER A 310 -17.11 -35.14 -24.72
CA SER A 310 -17.19 -36.00 -25.91
C SER A 310 -17.52 -37.47 -25.61
N SER A 311 -18.77 -37.77 -25.20
CA SER A 311 -19.28 -39.13 -25.00
C SER A 311 -20.82 -39.30 -25.14
N GLY A 312 -21.36 -39.19 -26.37
CA GLY A 312 -22.73 -39.63 -26.79
C GLY A 312 -23.88 -38.58 -26.71
N ALA A 313 -25.05 -38.70 -27.39
CA ALA A 313 -25.51 -39.61 -28.48
C ALA A 313 -26.82 -39.12 -29.25
N ALA A 314 -27.09 -39.66 -30.48
CA ALA A 314 -28.37 -39.67 -31.30
C ALA A 314 -28.81 -38.42 -32.19
N ALA A 315 -30.05 -38.23 -32.75
CA ALA A 315 -30.54 -37.40 -33.96
C ALA A 315 -31.43 -36.05 -33.83
N HIS A 316 -31.54 -35.13 -34.84
CA HIS A 316 -31.81 -33.61 -34.85
C HIS A 316 -32.92 -33.01 -35.82
N ALA A 317 -33.71 -31.91 -35.56
CA ALA A 317 -34.26 -30.90 -36.59
C ALA A 317 -35.12 -29.64 -36.09
N SER A 318 -35.37 -28.57 -36.90
CA SER A 318 -35.88 -27.15 -36.66
C SER A 318 -37.43 -26.82 -36.86
N PRO A 319 -38.06 -25.83 -37.65
CA PRO A 319 -37.70 -24.73 -38.63
C PRO A 319 -38.41 -23.27 -38.51
N PRO A 320 -38.15 -22.24 -39.39
CA PRO A 320 -38.63 -20.81 -39.30
C PRO A 320 -39.27 -20.10 -40.57
N ALA A 321 -39.67 -18.78 -40.51
CA ALA A 321 -39.53 -17.69 -41.57
C ALA A 321 -40.35 -16.35 -41.37
N SER A 322 -39.77 -15.16 -41.72
CA SER A 322 -40.43 -13.84 -42.13
C SER A 322 -41.26 -12.96 -41.14
N ALA A 323 -41.69 -11.68 -41.38
CA ALA A 323 -41.13 -10.46 -42.07
C ALA A 323 -41.99 -9.13 -41.94
N THR A 324 -41.42 -7.94 -42.27
CA THR A 324 -42.03 -6.59 -42.65
C THR A 324 -42.71 -5.61 -41.62
N ALA A 325 -42.82 -4.30 -41.97
CA ALA A 325 -43.29 -3.08 -41.22
C ALA A 325 -43.59 -1.89 -42.22
N PRO A 326 -43.71 -0.54 -41.96
CA PRO A 326 -43.67 0.35 -40.73
C PRO A 326 -44.61 1.64 -40.70
N SER A 327 -44.29 2.65 -39.84
CA SER A 327 -44.55 4.15 -39.92
C SER A 327 -45.86 4.88 -39.46
N ALA A 328 -45.73 5.95 -38.62
CA ALA A 328 -46.53 7.22 -38.55
C ALA A 328 -46.04 8.23 -37.46
N LYS A 329 -46.68 9.43 -37.30
CA LYS A 329 -46.34 10.58 -36.40
C LYS A 329 -47.63 11.38 -35.96
N THR A 330 -47.71 12.55 -35.28
CA THR A 330 -46.78 13.61 -34.74
C THR A 330 -47.47 14.49 -33.65
N ASP A 331 -46.71 15.27 -32.86
CA ASP A 331 -47.06 16.56 -32.15
C ASP A 331 -48.23 16.63 -31.11
N ALA A 332 -48.42 17.66 -30.27
CA ALA A 332 -47.51 18.52 -29.48
C ALA A 332 -48.27 19.38 -28.41
N SER A 333 -47.59 19.78 -27.32
CA SER A 333 -47.84 20.96 -26.43
C SER A 333 -49.17 21.16 -25.66
N SER A 334 -49.12 21.34 -24.32
CA SER A 334 -49.49 22.59 -23.61
C SER A 334 -49.59 22.47 -22.06
N ALA A 335 -49.61 23.62 -21.36
CA ALA A 335 -49.76 23.87 -19.91
C ALA A 335 -50.33 25.32 -19.73
N PRO A 336 -50.54 25.95 -18.54
CA PRO A 336 -50.16 25.61 -17.15
C PRO A 336 -51.22 26.00 -16.06
N ALA A 337 -50.76 26.48 -14.88
CA ALA A 337 -51.46 26.97 -13.66
C ALA A 337 -51.81 25.88 -12.61
N ARG A 338 -51.42 25.93 -11.31
CA ARG A 338 -51.33 26.97 -10.24
C ARG A 338 -52.68 27.36 -9.61
N THR A 339 -52.96 26.93 -8.36
CA THR A 339 -52.80 27.73 -7.10
C THR A 339 -53.35 27.01 -5.85
N GLY A 340 -52.62 27.08 -4.72
CA GLY A 340 -53.11 26.92 -3.32
C GLY A 340 -53.64 25.54 -2.85
N ALA A 341 -54.06 25.35 -1.58
CA ALA A 341 -53.55 25.90 -0.29
C ALA A 341 -54.31 25.31 0.94
N SER A 342 -53.57 24.88 1.97
CA SER A 342 -53.96 24.82 3.41
C SER A 342 -55.03 23.81 3.91
N SER A 343 -55.11 23.70 5.26
CA SER A 343 -55.93 22.82 6.13
C SER A 343 -55.71 21.30 5.98
N ALA A 344 -55.52 20.46 7.01
CA ALA A 344 -56.13 20.34 8.36
C ALA A 344 -57.57 19.75 8.32
N SER A 345 -58.06 18.93 9.26
CA SER A 345 -57.56 18.58 10.62
C SER A 345 -58.16 17.24 11.11
N ALA A 346 -57.63 16.67 12.21
CA ALA A 346 -58.36 15.85 13.22
C ALA A 346 -58.99 14.48 12.77
N SER A 347 -59.31 13.48 13.62
CA SER A 347 -58.96 13.14 15.02
C SER A 347 -59.46 11.69 15.35
N VAL A 348 -59.72 11.37 16.64
CA VAL A 348 -60.51 10.22 17.18
C VAL A 348 -59.77 8.87 17.45
N THR A 349 -59.24 8.76 18.67
CA THR A 349 -59.28 7.56 19.56
C THR A 349 -60.64 7.50 20.32
N PRO A 350 -61.01 6.50 21.17
CA PRO A 350 -60.23 5.45 21.89
C PRO A 350 -60.89 4.03 21.76
N ALA A 351 -60.96 3.04 22.69
CA ALA A 351 -60.50 2.81 24.09
C ALA A 351 -60.55 1.28 24.46
N LYS A 352 -59.65 0.83 25.38
CA LYS A 352 -59.80 -0.33 26.33
C LYS A 352 -59.97 -1.75 25.73
N THR A 353 -59.73 -2.91 26.38
CA THR A 353 -59.04 -3.42 27.63
C THR A 353 -58.88 -4.95 27.47
N GLY A 354 -58.11 -5.75 28.25
CA GLY A 354 -57.23 -5.50 29.41
C GLY A 354 -57.27 -6.67 30.43
N THR A 355 -56.19 -6.89 31.22
CA THR A 355 -56.04 -7.90 32.33
C THR A 355 -56.08 -9.41 31.94
N SER A 356 -55.48 -10.39 32.64
CA SER A 356 -54.79 -10.39 33.97
C SER A 356 -53.77 -11.54 34.20
N ALA A 357 -52.87 -11.33 35.18
CA ALA A 357 -52.30 -12.31 36.15
C ALA A 357 -51.28 -13.43 35.75
N VAL A 358 -50.67 -14.01 36.81
CA VAL A 358 -49.53 -14.97 36.89
C VAL A 358 -49.94 -16.16 37.81
N PRO A 359 -49.21 -17.29 38.01
CA PRO A 359 -47.90 -17.36 38.72
C PRO A 359 -46.92 -18.50 38.25
N ALA A 360 -45.95 -18.90 39.08
CA ALA A 360 -44.80 -19.75 38.74
C ALA A 360 -44.66 -21.05 39.58
N SER A 361 -43.70 -21.93 39.25
CA SER A 361 -43.21 -23.05 40.09
C SER A 361 -41.77 -23.50 39.72
N THR A 362 -41.19 -24.52 40.38
CA THR A 362 -39.73 -24.56 40.71
C THR A 362 -38.98 -25.91 40.59
N ALA A 363 -37.70 -25.83 40.16
CA ALA A 363 -36.52 -26.58 40.70
C ALA A 363 -36.41 -28.13 40.45
N PRO A 364 -35.34 -28.85 40.91
CA PRO A 364 -33.91 -28.74 40.51
C PRO A 364 -33.17 -30.11 40.33
N ALA A 365 -31.81 -30.10 40.38
CA ALA A 365 -30.84 -31.22 40.65
C ALA A 365 -30.28 -32.02 39.44
N LYS A 366 -29.06 -32.62 39.43
CA LYS A 366 -27.84 -32.58 40.31
C LYS A 366 -26.61 -33.26 39.62
N THR A 367 -25.39 -33.02 40.16
CA THR A 367 -24.14 -33.88 40.09
C THR A 367 -23.46 -34.13 38.72
N SER A 368 -22.16 -34.42 38.58
CA SER A 368 -21.00 -34.49 39.52
C SER A 368 -19.63 -34.45 38.76
N ALA A 369 -18.53 -34.09 39.45
CA ALA A 369 -17.14 -34.33 39.01
C ALA A 369 -16.51 -35.53 39.78
N PRO A 370 -15.34 -36.08 39.37
CA PRO A 370 -14.09 -35.69 40.08
C PRO A 370 -12.73 -35.80 39.32
N ALA A 371 -11.74 -35.08 39.86
CA ALA A 371 -10.31 -35.44 40.07
C ALA A 371 -9.41 -36.11 38.99
N SER A 372 -8.57 -35.30 38.36
CA SER A 372 -7.08 -35.41 38.25
C SER A 372 -6.33 -36.76 38.22
N HIS A 373 -5.48 -36.95 37.19
CA HIS A 373 -4.23 -37.73 37.25
C HIS A 373 -3.12 -37.15 36.33
N ALA A 374 -1.88 -37.16 36.82
CA ALA A 374 -0.59 -36.85 36.16
C ALA A 374 0.52 -37.47 37.05
N PRO A 375 1.75 -37.80 36.58
CA PRO A 375 2.50 -37.32 35.41
C PRO A 375 2.75 -38.47 34.37
N ALA A 376 3.69 -38.49 33.42
CA ALA A 376 4.92 -37.72 33.19
C ALA A 376 5.44 -37.74 31.73
N ALA A 377 6.52 -36.98 31.51
CA ALA A 377 7.46 -37.01 30.36
C ALA A 377 6.99 -36.46 28.99
N ASN A 378 7.98 -35.98 28.23
CA ASN A 378 7.88 -35.20 26.98
C ASN A 378 8.91 -35.82 25.99
N PRO A 379 8.78 -35.69 24.65
CA PRO A 379 9.29 -34.47 24.02
C PRO A 379 8.57 -33.95 22.75
N ALA A 380 8.60 -32.62 22.61
CA ALA A 380 8.80 -31.86 21.35
C ALA A 380 7.82 -32.04 20.16
N ALA A 381 6.80 -31.17 20.10
CA ALA A 381 6.16 -30.74 18.85
C ALA A 381 5.64 -29.29 18.94
N THR A 382 6.50 -28.29 18.75
CA THR A 382 6.12 -26.85 18.81
C THR A 382 5.47 -26.37 17.50
N GLY A 383 4.20 -26.72 17.30
CA GLY A 383 3.36 -26.10 16.27
C GLY A 383 2.91 -24.69 16.67
N SER A 384 2.81 -23.77 15.70
CA SER A 384 2.21 -22.45 15.94
C SER A 384 0.69 -22.58 16.12
N GLY A 385 0.15 -22.06 17.22
CA GLY A 385 -1.29 -21.97 17.43
C GLY A 385 -1.94 -20.94 16.49
N PRO A 386 -3.16 -21.17 15.99
CA PRO A 386 -3.89 -20.20 15.18
C PRO A 386 -4.38 -19.01 16.00
N ALA A 387 -4.84 -17.96 15.31
CA ALA A 387 -5.29 -16.71 15.93
C ALA A 387 -6.47 -16.92 16.92
N ALA A 388 -6.46 -16.16 18.02
CA ALA A 388 -7.53 -16.16 19.00
C ALA A 388 -8.79 -15.46 18.43
N VAL A 389 -9.78 -16.26 18.03
CA VAL A 389 -11.08 -15.76 17.58
C VAL A 389 -11.91 -15.32 18.78
N VAL A 390 -12.24 -14.03 18.86
CA VAL A 390 -13.19 -13.49 19.84
C VAL A 390 -14.50 -13.19 19.13
N HIS A 391 -15.54 -13.95 19.44
CA HIS A 391 -16.89 -13.65 18.98
C HIS A 391 -17.50 -12.53 19.83
N GLN A 392 -18.00 -11.48 19.18
CA GLN A 392 -18.89 -10.51 19.79
C GLN A 392 -20.25 -10.52 19.10
N HIS A 393 -21.29 -10.24 19.87
CA HIS A 393 -22.67 -10.15 19.39
C HIS A 393 -23.14 -8.70 19.51
N ALA A 394 -23.69 -8.17 18.41
CA ALA A 394 -24.42 -6.91 18.47
C ALA A 394 -25.69 -7.08 19.34
N PRO A 395 -26.26 -6.01 19.92
CA PRO A 395 -27.52 -6.08 20.69
C PRO A 395 -28.71 -6.67 19.90
N SER A 396 -28.63 -6.71 18.57
CA SER A 396 -29.61 -7.34 17.67
C SER A 396 -29.35 -8.82 17.36
N GLY A 397 -28.45 -9.50 18.10
CA GLY A 397 -28.22 -10.95 18.00
C GLY A 397 -27.50 -11.44 16.72
N HIS A 398 -26.87 -10.54 15.95
CA HIS A 398 -26.09 -10.93 14.78
C HIS A 398 -24.60 -11.18 15.14
N PRO A 399 -23.96 -12.24 14.60
CA PRO A 399 -22.54 -12.49 14.82
C PRO A 399 -21.68 -11.50 14.04
N GLN A 400 -20.70 -10.91 14.71
CA GLN A 400 -19.60 -10.20 14.05
C GLN A 400 -18.33 -11.04 14.12
N THR A 401 -17.64 -11.17 12.98
CA THR A 401 -16.34 -11.84 12.90
C THR A 401 -15.24 -10.79 12.83
N VAL A 402 -14.71 -10.39 13.99
CA VAL A 402 -13.53 -9.53 14.05
C VAL A 402 -12.30 -10.39 13.77
N VAL A 403 -11.75 -10.27 12.56
CA VAL A 403 -10.50 -10.95 12.19
C VAL A 403 -9.34 -10.04 12.55
N SER A 404 -8.82 -10.21 13.76
CA SER A 404 -7.51 -9.66 14.13
C SER A 404 -6.42 -10.40 13.37
N SER A 405 -5.62 -9.67 12.59
CA SER A 405 -4.43 -10.18 11.90
C SER A 405 -3.25 -9.23 12.13
N PRO A 406 -2.00 -9.72 12.03
CA PRO A 406 -0.96 -9.24 12.94
C PRO A 406 -0.30 -7.91 12.54
N THR A 407 0.47 -7.41 13.51
CA THR A 407 1.66 -6.56 13.32
C THR A 407 2.50 -6.96 12.09
N HIS A 408 3.32 -6.02 11.59
CA HIS A 408 4.26 -6.19 10.46
C HIS A 408 4.71 -7.64 10.23
N GLU A 409 4.43 -8.18 9.05
CA GLU A 409 4.69 -9.58 8.77
C GLU A 409 6.16 -9.80 8.45
N LEU A 410 6.78 -10.79 9.11
CA LEU A 410 8.20 -11.09 8.96
C LEU A 410 8.60 -11.27 7.50
N SER A 411 9.76 -10.70 7.16
CA SER A 411 10.45 -10.90 5.90
C SER A 411 10.68 -12.40 5.62
N GLY A 412 10.55 -12.80 4.36
CA GLY A 412 10.65 -14.19 3.92
C GLY A 412 10.00 -14.44 2.54
N PRO A 413 10.12 -15.65 1.97
CA PRO A 413 9.74 -15.95 0.58
C PRO A 413 8.30 -15.61 0.19
N ALA A 414 7.35 -15.62 1.13
CA ALA A 414 5.94 -15.26 0.89
C ALA A 414 5.77 -13.82 0.34
N TRP A 415 6.73 -12.92 0.62
CA TRP A 415 6.73 -11.56 0.07
C TRP A 415 7.02 -11.51 -1.44
N CYS A 416 7.74 -12.49 -2.00
CA CYS A 416 8.20 -12.45 -3.38
C CYS A 416 7.07 -12.55 -4.43
N ALA A 417 5.90 -13.05 -4.01
CA ALA A 417 4.69 -13.16 -4.83
C ALA A 417 3.77 -11.92 -4.75
N ARG A 418 3.83 -11.12 -3.68
CA ARG A 418 2.81 -10.07 -3.39
C ARG A 418 2.79 -8.92 -4.39
N TYR A 419 3.97 -8.54 -4.91
CA TYR A 419 4.11 -7.49 -5.91
C TYR A 419 4.77 -8.09 -7.15
N PRO A 420 4.01 -8.76 -8.05
CA PRO A 420 4.58 -9.40 -9.23
C PRO A 420 5.20 -8.36 -10.18
N GLY A 421 6.27 -8.76 -10.86
CA GLY A 421 6.73 -8.05 -12.06
C GLY A 421 5.90 -8.46 -13.27
N SER A 422 5.96 -7.68 -14.35
CA SER A 422 5.31 -7.97 -15.62
C SER A 422 6.31 -7.90 -16.76
N SER A 423 6.25 -8.85 -17.69
CA SER A 423 6.93 -8.84 -18.99
C SER A 423 6.01 -8.36 -20.13
N SER A 424 4.76 -7.97 -19.85
CA SER A 424 3.82 -7.53 -20.87
C SER A 424 4.01 -6.04 -21.21
N LEU A 425 4.07 -5.74 -22.51
CA LEU A 425 4.07 -4.35 -23.02
C LEU A 425 2.80 -3.57 -22.62
N ASN A 426 1.72 -4.27 -22.26
CA ASN A 426 0.52 -3.63 -21.70
C ASN A 426 0.72 -2.98 -20.32
N SER A 427 1.83 -3.28 -19.64
CA SER A 427 2.19 -2.68 -18.34
C SER A 427 3.20 -1.52 -18.45
N LEU A 428 3.58 -1.13 -19.66
CA LEU A 428 4.36 0.10 -19.90
C LEU A 428 3.47 1.34 -19.79
N ASN A 429 4.07 2.48 -19.44
CA ASN A 429 3.35 3.76 -19.35
C ASN A 429 2.94 4.29 -20.74
N ALA A 430 1.96 5.19 -20.78
CA ALA A 430 1.41 5.70 -22.05
C ALA A 430 2.46 6.36 -22.96
N SER A 431 3.41 7.11 -22.39
CA SER A 431 4.48 7.81 -23.12
C SER A 431 5.48 6.88 -23.80
N PHE A 432 5.83 5.74 -23.18
CA PHE A 432 6.83 4.81 -23.72
C PHE A 432 6.22 3.61 -24.45
N LYS A 433 4.99 3.19 -24.09
CA LYS A 433 4.34 1.99 -24.65
C LYS A 433 4.23 2.02 -26.17
N ALA A 434 3.86 3.16 -26.75
CA ALA A 434 3.71 3.28 -28.21
C ALA A 434 5.04 3.07 -28.95
N ALA A 435 6.10 3.76 -28.51
CA ALA A 435 7.46 3.62 -29.00
C ALA A 435 7.98 2.17 -28.88
N ALA A 436 7.88 1.59 -27.68
CA ALA A 436 8.34 0.24 -27.40
C ALA A 436 7.59 -0.82 -28.23
N SER A 437 6.27 -0.71 -28.37
CA SER A 437 5.49 -1.60 -29.24
C SER A 437 5.90 -1.47 -30.70
N ALA A 438 5.97 -0.24 -31.24
CA ALA A 438 6.32 -0.02 -32.64
C ALA A 438 7.69 -0.60 -33.00
N PHE A 439 8.72 -0.36 -32.18
CA PHE A 439 10.06 -0.92 -32.38
C PHE A 439 10.06 -2.46 -32.32
N ILE A 440 9.38 -3.05 -31.33
CA ILE A 440 9.31 -4.51 -31.16
C ILE A 440 8.56 -5.18 -32.30
N ASP A 441 7.47 -4.58 -32.77
CA ASP A 441 6.65 -5.15 -33.84
C ASP A 441 7.31 -4.95 -35.21
N ALA A 442 8.09 -3.87 -35.43
CA ALA A 442 8.98 -3.73 -36.58
C ALA A 442 10.10 -4.78 -36.62
N MET A 443 10.73 -5.08 -35.47
CA MET A 443 11.69 -6.19 -35.35
C MET A 443 11.04 -7.56 -35.64
N ARG A 444 9.81 -7.79 -35.18
CA ARG A 444 9.07 -9.04 -35.44
C ARG A 444 8.65 -9.18 -36.90
N ALA A 445 8.23 -8.08 -37.55
CA ALA A 445 7.93 -8.05 -38.98
C ALA A 445 9.18 -8.36 -39.83
N ALA A 446 10.36 -7.91 -39.38
CA ALA A 446 11.66 -8.29 -39.94
C ALA A 446 12.12 -9.72 -39.57
N HIS A 447 11.25 -10.54 -38.96
CA HIS A 447 11.51 -11.89 -38.49
C HIS A 447 12.70 -11.98 -37.50
N PHE A 448 12.88 -11.00 -36.61
CA PHE A 448 13.84 -11.09 -35.51
C PHE A 448 13.21 -11.85 -34.33
N THR A 449 14.02 -12.62 -33.61
CA THR A 449 13.59 -13.28 -32.37
C THR A 449 13.67 -12.27 -31.22
N VAL A 450 12.52 -11.73 -30.79
CA VAL A 450 12.42 -10.77 -29.68
C VAL A 450 11.68 -11.39 -28.50
N LYS A 451 12.41 -11.73 -27.44
CA LYS A 451 11.85 -12.17 -26.15
C LYS A 451 11.91 -11.03 -25.14
N VAL A 452 10.76 -10.54 -24.71
CA VAL A 452 10.65 -9.61 -23.57
C VAL A 452 10.77 -10.41 -22.26
N ASN A 453 11.75 -10.05 -21.43
CA ASN A 453 12.00 -10.65 -20.12
C ASN A 453 11.29 -9.87 -19.00
N ALA A 454 11.28 -8.54 -19.07
CA ALA A 454 10.61 -7.66 -18.10
C ALA A 454 10.17 -6.33 -18.75
N ALA A 455 9.16 -5.68 -18.17
CA ALA A 455 8.61 -4.39 -18.60
C ALA A 455 8.28 -3.51 -17.38
N LEU A 456 7.35 -3.93 -16.52
CA LEU A 456 7.01 -3.23 -15.28
C LEU A 456 7.56 -3.99 -14.06
N ARG A 457 8.19 -3.25 -13.15
CA ARG A 457 8.62 -3.72 -11.83
C ARG A 457 8.02 -2.77 -10.79
N PRO A 458 6.93 -3.13 -10.06
CA PRO A 458 6.34 -2.24 -9.07
C PRO A 458 7.38 -1.73 -8.07
N ILE A 459 7.24 -0.48 -7.60
CA ILE A 459 8.28 0.14 -6.77
C ILE A 459 8.44 -0.59 -5.42
N GLN A 460 7.35 -1.14 -4.89
CA GLN A 460 7.32 -2.07 -3.75
C GLN A 460 8.17 -3.32 -4.01
N ARG A 461 8.12 -3.88 -5.23
CA ARG A 461 8.98 -5.03 -5.61
C ARG A 461 10.45 -4.63 -5.64
N SER A 462 10.80 -3.46 -6.20
CA SER A 462 12.18 -2.96 -6.14
C SER A 462 12.65 -2.70 -4.71
N TYR A 463 11.80 -2.15 -3.85
CA TYR A 463 12.10 -1.96 -2.42
C TYR A 463 12.42 -3.31 -1.75
N LEU A 464 11.53 -4.30 -1.87
CA LEU A 464 11.75 -5.64 -1.30
C LEU A 464 12.97 -6.35 -1.91
N MET A 465 13.23 -6.22 -3.20
CA MET A 465 14.42 -6.79 -3.86
C MET A 465 15.71 -6.11 -3.40
N TYR A 466 15.72 -4.78 -3.24
CA TYR A 466 16.89 -4.01 -2.87
C TYR A 466 17.32 -4.29 -1.42
N HIS A 467 16.42 -4.10 -0.46
CA HIS A 467 16.75 -4.28 0.96
C HIS A 467 17.01 -5.74 1.32
N ALA A 468 16.31 -6.71 0.69
CA ALA A 468 16.69 -8.11 0.82
C ALA A 468 18.12 -8.39 0.33
N PHE A 469 18.56 -7.75 -0.76
CA PHE A 469 19.91 -7.92 -1.29
C PHE A 469 20.98 -7.26 -0.41
N GLU A 470 20.75 -6.04 0.09
CA GLU A 470 21.69 -5.34 0.96
C GLU A 470 21.85 -6.04 2.33
N ILE A 471 20.74 -6.51 2.94
CA ILE A 471 20.77 -7.33 4.15
C ILE A 471 21.47 -8.68 3.87
N ALA A 472 21.13 -9.37 2.77
CA ALA A 472 21.75 -10.66 2.42
C ALA A 472 23.27 -10.56 2.16
N LYS A 473 23.74 -9.39 1.71
CA LYS A 473 25.15 -9.02 1.54
C LYS A 473 25.80 -8.48 2.82
N GLY A 474 25.06 -8.27 3.91
CA GLY A 474 25.56 -7.69 5.17
C GLY A 474 25.92 -6.20 5.09
N ARG A 475 25.39 -5.46 4.10
CA ARG A 475 25.69 -4.03 3.89
C ARG A 475 24.65 -3.10 4.50
N GLU A 476 23.49 -3.61 4.87
CA GLU A 476 22.42 -2.89 5.56
C GLU A 476 21.93 -3.72 6.74
N SER A 477 21.70 -3.07 7.88
CA SER A 477 21.15 -3.72 9.07
C SER A 477 19.62 -3.75 8.98
N PRO A 478 18.93 -4.86 9.32
CA PRO A 478 17.48 -5.00 9.16
C PRO A 478 16.67 -3.89 9.85
N ASP A 479 17.14 -3.42 11.00
CA ASP A 479 16.51 -2.36 11.79
C ASP A 479 16.70 -0.94 11.23
N LYS A 480 17.51 -0.79 10.17
CA LYS A 480 17.78 0.49 9.49
C LYS A 480 17.10 0.64 8.14
N VAL A 481 16.41 -0.40 7.66
CA VAL A 481 15.61 -0.31 6.42
C VAL A 481 14.48 0.70 6.62
N PRO A 482 14.33 1.72 5.76
CA PRO A 482 13.21 2.65 5.86
C PRO A 482 11.89 1.94 5.52
N PRO A 483 10.78 2.19 6.24
CA PRO A 483 9.48 1.64 5.88
C PRO A 483 9.02 2.16 4.52
N TRP A 484 8.20 1.38 3.81
CA TRP A 484 7.66 1.74 2.50
C TRP A 484 6.13 1.68 2.50
N ASP A 485 5.49 2.70 1.91
CA ASP A 485 4.04 2.82 1.90
C ASP A 485 3.34 1.65 1.16
N GLY A 486 2.30 1.09 1.77
CA GLY A 486 1.64 -0.12 1.32
C GLY A 486 2.48 -1.41 1.39
N VAL A 487 3.54 -1.46 2.22
CA VAL A 487 4.39 -2.66 2.43
C VAL A 487 4.66 -2.93 3.92
N ASN A 488 3.76 -3.68 4.56
CA ASN A 488 3.76 -4.00 6.00
C ASN A 488 4.80 -5.06 6.43
N ILE A 489 6.04 -4.99 5.95
CA ILE A 489 7.11 -5.98 6.21
C ILE A 489 7.92 -5.65 7.48
N ASP A 490 8.21 -6.66 8.32
CA ASP A 490 9.27 -6.56 9.33
C ASP A 490 10.55 -7.26 8.84
N TRP A 491 11.62 -6.49 8.69
CA TRP A 491 12.95 -7.01 8.39
C TRP A 491 13.64 -7.59 9.65
N VAL A 492 13.25 -7.14 10.85
CA VAL A 492 13.84 -7.53 12.12
C VAL A 492 13.15 -8.78 12.67
N HIS A 493 13.75 -9.93 12.41
CA HIS A 493 13.44 -11.15 13.18
C HIS A 493 13.95 -10.95 14.61
N ARG A 494 13.25 -11.50 15.60
CA ARG A 494 13.57 -11.31 17.03
C ARG A 494 13.61 -12.64 17.76
N LYS A 495 14.49 -12.72 18.75
CA LYS A 495 14.61 -13.85 19.68
C LYS A 495 13.51 -13.77 20.76
N PRO A 496 13.30 -14.83 21.57
CA PRO A 496 12.31 -14.81 22.66
C PRO A 496 12.54 -13.73 23.72
N ASP A 497 13.76 -13.20 23.84
CA ASP A 497 14.12 -12.07 24.72
C ASP A 497 13.81 -10.68 24.11
N GLY A 498 13.25 -10.62 22.90
CA GLY A 498 12.95 -9.39 22.17
C GLY A 498 14.14 -8.77 21.42
N SER A 499 15.36 -9.28 21.60
CA SER A 499 16.55 -8.81 20.87
C SER A 499 16.51 -9.20 19.39
N MET A 500 17.23 -8.45 18.55
CA MET A 500 17.30 -8.74 17.11
C MET A 500 18.02 -10.06 16.84
N ASP A 501 17.32 -10.97 16.16
CA ASP A 501 17.94 -12.13 15.53
C ASP A 501 18.45 -11.73 14.14
N LEU A 502 19.69 -11.25 14.13
CA LEU A 502 20.38 -10.85 12.89
C LEU A 502 20.60 -12.05 11.95
N GLU A 503 20.78 -13.26 12.47
CA GLU A 503 20.99 -14.45 11.63
C GLU A 503 19.69 -14.86 10.93
N ALA A 504 18.58 -14.95 11.66
CA ALA A 504 17.25 -15.20 11.10
C ALA A 504 16.85 -14.12 10.08
N SER A 505 17.13 -12.85 10.38
CA SER A 505 16.88 -11.73 9.46
C SER A 505 17.69 -11.84 8.16
N ILE A 506 18.98 -12.15 8.25
CA ILE A 506 19.84 -12.38 7.08
C ILE A 506 19.40 -13.64 6.31
N LYS A 507 19.00 -14.71 7.00
CA LYS A 507 18.49 -15.96 6.40
C LYS A 507 17.20 -15.72 5.62
N ALA A 508 16.27 -14.94 6.18
CA ALA A 508 15.04 -14.52 5.50
C ALA A 508 15.32 -13.65 4.27
N ALA A 509 16.21 -12.66 4.38
CA ALA A 509 16.61 -11.81 3.26
C ALA A 509 17.29 -12.61 2.12
N LYS A 510 18.15 -13.58 2.46
CA LYS A 510 18.74 -14.53 1.51
C LYS A 510 17.68 -15.39 0.82
N ALA A 511 16.69 -15.88 1.56
CA ALA A 511 15.58 -16.66 1.01
C ALA A 511 14.67 -15.83 0.09
N MET A 512 14.45 -14.54 0.40
CA MET A 512 13.79 -13.60 -0.51
C MET A 512 14.61 -13.37 -1.79
N CYS A 513 15.93 -13.19 -1.68
CA CYS A 513 16.81 -13.07 -2.85
C CYS A 513 16.71 -14.31 -3.76
N ALA A 514 16.70 -15.52 -3.19
CA ALA A 514 16.49 -16.75 -3.95
C ALA A 514 15.11 -16.78 -4.65
N GLY A 515 14.03 -16.41 -3.95
CA GLY A 515 12.69 -16.26 -4.54
C GLY A 515 12.57 -15.16 -5.60
N TYR A 516 13.51 -14.20 -5.62
CA TYR A 516 13.66 -13.18 -6.66
C TYR A 516 14.71 -13.54 -7.73
N GLN A 517 15.30 -14.73 -7.68
CA GLN A 517 16.37 -15.20 -8.59
C GLN A 517 17.63 -14.29 -8.58
N ILE A 518 17.91 -13.65 -7.44
CA ILE A 518 19.07 -12.77 -7.22
C ILE A 518 20.24 -13.60 -6.69
N ASN A 519 21.35 -13.66 -7.41
CA ASN A 519 22.55 -14.39 -6.99
C ASN A 519 23.39 -13.55 -6.00
N ILE A 520 23.15 -13.76 -4.71
CA ILE A 520 23.87 -13.12 -3.61
C ILE A 520 25.38 -13.42 -3.56
N HIS A 521 25.86 -14.44 -4.26
CA HIS A 521 27.29 -14.78 -4.34
C HIS A 521 28.00 -14.09 -5.52
N SER A 522 27.25 -13.57 -6.49
CA SER A 522 27.84 -12.78 -7.58
C SER A 522 28.48 -11.49 -7.05
N ALA A 523 29.73 -11.25 -7.47
CA ALA A 523 30.43 -9.98 -7.24
C ALA A 523 30.03 -8.90 -8.26
N LYS A 524 29.44 -9.28 -9.40
CA LYS A 524 29.05 -8.37 -10.49
C LYS A 524 27.56 -7.99 -10.47
N GLN A 525 26.70 -8.78 -9.82
CA GLN A 525 25.27 -8.46 -9.74
C GLN A 525 25.02 -7.32 -8.75
N ALA A 526 24.31 -6.29 -9.22
CA ALA A 526 23.76 -5.23 -8.40
C ALA A 526 22.23 -5.29 -8.44
N VAL A 527 21.57 -4.65 -7.46
CA VAL A 527 20.13 -4.41 -7.48
C VAL A 527 19.92 -2.90 -7.40
N GLY A 528 19.19 -2.34 -8.37
CA GLY A 528 18.89 -0.91 -8.41
C GLY A 528 17.97 -0.49 -7.26
N ARG A 529 18.25 0.68 -6.66
CA ARG A 529 17.40 1.27 -5.60
C ARG A 529 15.96 1.50 -6.10
N PRO A 530 14.94 1.38 -5.21
CA PRO A 530 13.56 1.72 -5.57
C PRO A 530 13.46 3.15 -6.09
N GLY A 531 12.73 3.33 -7.19
CA GLY A 531 12.55 4.63 -7.84
C GLY A 531 13.75 5.12 -8.66
N LYS A 532 14.82 4.32 -8.80
CA LYS A 532 15.97 4.62 -9.68
C LYS A 532 16.00 3.81 -10.97
N SER A 533 15.26 2.71 -11.08
CA SER A 533 15.13 1.95 -12.33
C SER A 533 13.92 2.44 -13.12
N ARG A 534 14.06 2.60 -14.44
CA ARG A 534 12.96 3.05 -15.31
C ARG A 534 11.83 2.00 -15.45
N HIS A 535 12.08 0.74 -15.10
CA HIS A 535 11.02 -0.25 -14.87
C HIS A 535 10.07 0.08 -13.72
N ASN A 536 10.45 0.92 -12.75
CA ASN A 536 9.54 1.35 -11.69
C ASN A 536 8.44 2.29 -12.19
N PHE A 537 8.60 2.85 -13.38
CA PHE A 537 7.66 3.78 -14.02
C PHE A 537 7.05 3.21 -15.30
N GLY A 538 7.26 1.92 -15.61
CA GLY A 538 6.86 1.32 -16.88
C GLY A 538 7.52 1.96 -18.10
N ALA A 539 8.72 2.53 -17.93
CA ALA A 539 9.45 3.31 -18.92
C ALA A 539 10.65 2.55 -19.53
N ALA A 540 10.73 1.23 -19.32
CA ALA A 540 11.81 0.39 -19.79
C ALA A 540 11.35 -1.04 -20.08
N VAL A 541 12.10 -1.75 -20.92
CA VAL A 541 11.84 -3.12 -21.33
C VAL A 541 13.17 -3.89 -21.46
N ASP A 542 13.25 -5.04 -20.80
CA ASP A 542 14.39 -5.97 -20.88
C ASP A 542 14.12 -6.96 -22.01
N MET A 543 14.99 -7.02 -23.03
CA MET A 543 14.77 -7.80 -24.25
C MET A 543 16.00 -8.63 -24.66
N ASN A 544 15.81 -9.94 -24.85
CA ASN A 544 16.75 -10.75 -25.61
C ASN A 544 16.35 -10.66 -27.10
N ILE A 545 17.23 -10.11 -27.93
CA ILE A 545 17.04 -9.94 -29.37
C ILE A 545 18.09 -10.76 -30.12
N SER A 546 17.67 -11.62 -31.05
CA SER A 546 18.59 -12.44 -31.87
C SER A 546 18.09 -12.67 -33.29
N GLY A 547 18.97 -13.15 -34.17
CA GLY A 547 18.63 -13.42 -35.57
C GLY A 547 18.39 -12.18 -36.42
N TYR A 548 18.97 -11.03 -36.05
CA TYR A 548 18.83 -9.74 -36.75
C TYR A 548 19.90 -9.49 -37.83
N VAL A 549 21.09 -10.09 -37.69
CA VAL A 549 22.25 -9.83 -38.55
C VAL A 549 21.96 -10.19 -40.02
N GLY A 550 22.23 -9.25 -40.92
CA GLY A 550 22.06 -9.37 -42.37
C GLY A 550 20.65 -9.08 -42.88
N LYS A 551 19.66 -8.91 -41.99
CA LYS A 551 18.26 -8.65 -42.34
C LYS A 551 17.95 -7.15 -42.41
N THR A 552 16.76 -6.83 -42.91
CA THR A 552 16.24 -5.47 -43.05
C THR A 552 15.00 -5.29 -42.16
N MET A 553 14.90 -4.15 -41.47
CA MET A 553 13.71 -3.76 -40.70
C MET A 553 13.30 -2.33 -41.01
N LYS A 554 12.07 -1.96 -40.64
CA LYS A 554 11.57 -0.58 -40.77
C LYS A 554 12.08 0.31 -39.65
N ASP A 555 12.59 1.49 -39.99
CA ASP A 555 12.80 2.58 -39.03
C ASP A 555 11.48 3.30 -38.67
N ALA A 556 11.54 4.23 -37.71
CA ALA A 556 10.38 4.98 -37.24
C ALA A 556 9.73 5.90 -38.30
N SER A 557 10.42 6.16 -39.41
CA SER A 557 9.90 6.87 -40.58
C SER A 557 9.36 5.95 -41.69
N GLY A 558 9.51 4.63 -41.54
CA GLY A 558 9.04 3.63 -42.51
C GLY A 558 10.05 3.27 -43.61
N HIS A 559 11.30 3.73 -43.53
CA HIS A 559 12.36 3.34 -44.46
C HIS A 559 12.98 1.98 -44.10
N ASP A 560 13.54 1.30 -45.09
CA ASP A 560 14.17 -0.01 -44.95
C ASP A 560 15.64 0.11 -44.53
N VAL A 561 15.96 -0.26 -43.28
CA VAL A 561 17.31 -0.22 -42.72
C VAL A 561 17.86 -1.63 -42.55
N LYS A 562 19.02 -1.90 -43.15
CA LYS A 562 19.71 -3.19 -43.03
C LYS A 562 20.55 -3.25 -41.76
N ILE A 563 20.28 -4.24 -40.91
CA ILE A 563 20.94 -4.47 -39.63
C ILE A 563 22.05 -5.50 -39.82
N ASN A 564 23.29 -5.05 -39.91
CA ASN A 564 24.49 -5.89 -39.98
C ASN A 564 25.15 -6.04 -38.59
N SER A 565 24.94 -5.08 -37.69
CA SER A 565 25.53 -5.05 -36.35
C SER A 565 24.53 -4.66 -35.25
N PHE A 566 24.92 -4.86 -33.98
CA PHE A 566 24.18 -4.33 -32.83
C PHE A 566 24.25 -2.80 -32.73
N ALA A 567 25.20 -2.12 -33.39
CA ALA A 567 25.21 -0.67 -33.45
C ALA A 567 24.04 -0.13 -34.29
N ASP A 568 23.80 -0.75 -35.45
CA ASP A 568 22.71 -0.43 -36.37
C ASP A 568 21.35 -0.63 -35.68
N LEU A 569 21.20 -1.72 -34.91
CA LEU A 569 19.98 -2.02 -34.16
C LEU A 569 19.69 -0.96 -33.07
N LYS A 570 20.71 -0.49 -32.36
CA LYS A 570 20.56 0.61 -31.38
C LYS A 570 20.13 1.90 -32.08
N HIS A 571 20.78 2.25 -33.19
CA HIS A 571 20.48 3.48 -33.92
C HIS A 571 19.02 3.51 -34.44
N VAL A 572 18.50 2.38 -34.92
CA VAL A 572 17.07 2.25 -35.26
C VAL A 572 16.18 2.37 -34.01
N GLY A 573 16.55 1.73 -32.89
CA GLY A 573 15.83 1.87 -31.62
C GLY A 573 15.76 3.32 -31.10
N ASP A 574 16.86 4.06 -31.16
CA ASP A 574 16.92 5.49 -30.83
C ASP A 574 15.95 6.31 -31.70
N GLY A 575 15.85 5.98 -33.00
CA GLY A 575 14.86 6.57 -33.91
C GLY A 575 13.40 6.33 -33.53
N TYR A 576 13.09 5.21 -32.87
CA TYR A 576 11.77 4.94 -32.28
C TYR A 576 11.55 5.59 -30.90
N GLY A 577 12.57 6.24 -30.31
CA GLY A 577 12.52 6.70 -28.91
C GLY A 577 12.72 5.56 -27.90
N VAL A 578 13.47 4.52 -28.28
CA VAL A 578 13.76 3.33 -27.47
C VAL A 578 15.28 3.14 -27.39
N THR A 579 15.91 3.84 -26.46
CA THR A 579 17.37 3.89 -26.29
C THR A 579 17.90 2.75 -25.43
N TYR A 580 18.95 2.09 -25.91
CA TYR A 580 19.67 1.03 -25.22
C TYR A 580 20.60 1.56 -24.12
N PHE A 581 20.62 0.88 -22.96
CA PHE A 581 21.49 1.23 -21.83
C PHE A 581 22.83 0.44 -21.87
N PRO A 582 24.00 1.07 -22.07
CA PRO A 582 25.25 0.37 -22.35
C PRO A 582 25.82 -0.54 -21.25
N LYS A 583 25.28 -0.52 -20.03
CA LYS A 583 25.80 -1.32 -18.89
C LYS A 583 25.07 -2.65 -18.71
N GLU A 584 23.93 -2.86 -19.36
CA GLU A 584 23.12 -4.07 -19.23
C GLU A 584 22.70 -4.61 -20.61
N ASN A 585 23.18 -5.80 -21.00
CA ASN A 585 23.08 -6.37 -22.35
C ASN A 585 21.66 -6.55 -22.93
N MET A 586 20.60 -6.27 -22.16
CA MET A 586 19.21 -6.41 -22.58
C MET A 586 18.32 -5.19 -22.27
N HIS A 587 18.84 -4.13 -21.65
CA HIS A 587 18.00 -3.06 -21.10
C HIS A 587 17.77 -1.92 -22.12
N TRP A 588 16.51 -1.60 -22.39
CA TRP A 588 16.09 -0.51 -23.28
C TRP A 588 15.05 0.37 -22.58
N SER A 589 15.08 1.68 -22.79
CA SER A 589 14.17 2.63 -22.14
C SER A 589 13.92 3.88 -22.98
N ASP A 590 12.99 4.72 -22.54
CA ASP A 590 12.71 6.05 -23.11
C ASP A 590 13.90 7.05 -23.02
N THR A 591 14.99 6.72 -22.32
CA THR A 591 16.10 7.67 -22.07
C THR A 591 17.51 7.05 -21.87
N GLY A 592 17.67 5.72 -21.97
CA GLY A 592 18.98 5.04 -21.89
C GLY A 592 19.79 5.20 -20.59
N HIS A 593 19.13 5.48 -19.46
CA HIS A 593 19.76 5.91 -18.18
C HIS A 593 20.51 4.84 -17.39
#